data_AF-A0A7K2X7P6-F1
#
_entry.id   AF-A0A7K2X7P6-F1
#
_cell.length_a   1.000
_cell.length_b   1.000
_cell.length_c   1.000
_cell.angle_alpha   90.00
_cell.angle_beta   90.00
_cell.angle_gamma   90.00
#
_symmetry.space_group_name_H-M   'P 1'
#
loop_
_entity.id
_entity.type
_entity.pdbx_description
1 polymer ?
#
loop_
_entity_poly.entity_id
_entity_poly.type
_entity_poly.pdbx_seq_one_letter_code
_entity_poly.pdbx_strand_id
1 'polypeptide(L)' 'EPGQGAAPVDPRLALLLSEAFRHAKAIGGWAGAESVLNASSVPADAPGVVLADSGEAVLSGLTPLLAKHRVWDRFPPAL' A
#
# COMPACT_ATOMS: atom_id res chain seq x y z
N GLU A 1 18.69 13.14 21.33
CA GLU A 1 18.30 13.88 20.11
C GLU A 1 16.77 13.91 20.04
N PRO A 2 16.10 15.08 20.03
CA PRO A 2 14.66 15.13 19.76
C PRO A 2 14.42 14.70 18.32
N GLY A 3 13.37 13.91 18.09
CA GLY A 3 13.21 13.03 16.94
C GLY A 3 13.46 13.69 15.58
N GLN A 4 14.27 13.05 14.74
CA GLN A 4 14.24 13.24 13.30
C GLN A 4 12.78 13.08 12.85
N GLY A 5 12.11 14.20 12.58
CA GLY A 5 10.83 14.19 11.90
C GLY A 5 11.01 13.45 10.59
N ALA A 6 10.17 12.44 10.33
CA ALA A 6 10.16 11.77 9.04
C ALA A 6 10.11 12.84 7.94
N ALA A 7 11.01 12.74 6.96
CA ALA A 7 11.04 13.68 5.85
C ALA A 7 9.63 13.75 5.22
N PRO A 8 9.14 14.95 4.83
CA PRO A 8 7.83 15.07 4.22
C PRO A 8 7.71 14.14 3.01
N VAL A 9 6.66 13.31 2.99
CA VAL A 9 6.36 12.45 1.84
C VAL A 9 6.03 13.32 0.64
N ASP A 10 6.63 13.01 -0.52
CA ASP A 10 6.31 13.71 -1.76
C ASP A 10 4.80 13.63 -2.05
N PRO A 11 4.10 14.76 -2.22
CA PRO A 11 2.64 14.77 -2.42
C PRO A 11 2.20 13.97 -3.65
N ARG A 12 3.07 13.80 -4.66
CA ARG A 12 2.79 12.98 -5.84
C ARG A 12 2.73 11.48 -5.50
N LEU A 13 3.55 11.02 -4.55
CA LEU A 13 3.49 9.64 -4.05
C LEU A 13 2.22 9.41 -3.24
N ALA A 14 1.85 10.38 -2.38
CA ALA A 14 0.63 10.31 -1.60
C ALA A 14 -0.62 10.25 -2.49
N LEU A 15 -0.66 11.07 -3.55
CA LEU A 15 -1.72 11.02 -4.55
C LEU A 15 -1.73 9.66 -5.28
N LEU A 16 -0.57 9.19 -5.77
CA LEU A 16 -0.50 7.93 -6.52
C LEU A 16 -1.02 6.74 -5.70
N LEU A 17 -0.63 6.63 -4.43
CA LEU A 17 -1.05 5.54 -3.56
C LEU A 17 -2.52 5.62 -3.18
N SER A 18 -3.02 6.81 -2.87
CA SER A 18 -4.45 6.98 -2.56
C SER A 18 -5.34 6.64 -3.77
N GLU A 19 -4.95 7.07 -4.97
CA GLU A 19 -5.62 6.71 -6.23
C GLU A 19 -5.52 5.20 -6.51
N ALA A 20 -4.35 4.59 -6.35
CA ALA A 20 -4.16 3.15 -6.56
C ALA A 20 -5.05 2.34 -5.60
N PHE A 21 -5.12 2.76 -4.34
CA PHE A 21 -5.94 2.12 -3.32
C PHE A 21 -7.43 2.22 -3.65
N ARG A 22 -7.95 3.42 -3.91
CA ARG A 22 -9.35 3.62 -4.29
C ARG A 22 -9.72 2.89 -5.58
N HIS A 23 -8.80 2.76 -6.53
CA HIS A 23 -9.01 2.01 -7.76
C HIS A 23 -8.82 0.50 -7.60
N ALA A 24 -8.90 -0.04 -6.39
CA ALA A 24 -8.81 -1.46 -6.11
C ALA A 24 -7.51 -2.13 -6.61
N LYS A 25 -6.40 -1.39 -6.78
CA LYS A 25 -5.10 -2.02 -7.14
C LYS A 25 -4.43 -2.66 -5.94
N ALA A 26 -3.69 -3.73 -6.16
CA ALA A 26 -2.78 -4.28 -5.17
C ALA A 26 -1.60 -3.33 -4.95
N ILE A 27 -1.12 -3.21 -3.72
CA ILE A 27 -0.03 -2.31 -3.31
C ILE A 27 0.98 -3.12 -2.53
N GLY A 28 2.25 -3.03 -2.91
CA GLY A 28 3.37 -3.67 -2.22
C GLY A 28 4.35 -2.65 -1.67
N GLY A 29 4.95 -2.89 -0.50
CA GLY A 29 5.94 -2.01 0.10
C GLY A 29 6.93 -2.74 1.00
N TRP A 30 8.18 -2.28 1.01
CA TRP A 30 9.25 -2.74 1.90
C TRP A 30 10.11 -1.53 2.31
N ALA A 31 11.03 -1.72 3.25
CA ALA A 31 12.03 -0.71 3.65
C ALA A 31 11.43 0.65 4.07
N GLY A 32 10.44 0.64 4.97
CA GLY A 32 9.84 1.87 5.53
C GLY A 32 8.66 2.42 4.73
N ALA A 33 8.11 1.64 3.80
CA ALA A 33 6.92 2.00 3.01
C ALA A 33 5.69 2.36 3.86
N GLU A 34 5.63 1.89 5.11
CA GLU A 34 4.59 2.20 6.11
C GLU A 34 4.39 3.71 6.26
N SER A 35 5.48 4.47 6.25
CA SER A 35 5.43 5.93 6.38
C SER A 35 4.67 6.59 5.22
N VAL A 36 4.89 6.10 4.00
CA VAL A 36 4.23 6.59 2.78
C VAL A 36 2.77 6.13 2.72
N LEU A 37 2.48 4.90 3.13
CA LEU A 37 1.10 4.38 3.21
C LEU A 37 0.27 5.20 4.20
N ASN A 38 0.81 5.46 5.40
CA ASN A 38 0.15 6.28 6.41
C ASN A 38 -0.13 7.71 5.89
N ALA A 39 0.86 8.35 5.26
CA ALA A 39 0.69 9.67 4.65
C ALA A 39 -0.35 9.69 3.50
N SER A 40 -0.62 8.53 2.89
CA SER A 40 -1.58 8.36 1.79
C SER A 40 -2.98 7.92 2.25
N SER A 41 -3.22 7.81 3.56
CA SER A 41 -4.45 7.24 4.13
C SER A 41 -4.74 5.81 3.64
N VAL A 42 -3.68 5.03 3.40
CA VAL A 42 -3.76 3.61 3.03
C VAL A 42 -3.45 2.76 4.27
N PRO A 43 -4.42 2.01 4.82
CA PRO A 43 -4.15 1.12 5.95
C PRO A 43 -3.19 0.00 5.54
N ALA A 44 -2.18 -0.24 6.35
CA ALA A 44 -1.16 -1.26 6.10
C ALA A 44 -1.72 -2.70 6.14
N ASP A 45 -2.82 -2.90 6.87
CA ASP A 45 -3.53 -4.17 7.06
C ASP A 45 -4.74 -4.32 6.13
N ALA A 46 -4.99 -3.36 5.23
CA ALA A 46 -6.11 -3.44 4.31
C ALA A 46 -5.93 -4.60 3.31
N PRO A 47 -7.02 -5.23 2.84
CA PRO A 47 -6.94 -6.25 1.80
C PRO A 47 -6.17 -5.74 0.57
N GLY A 48 -5.22 -6.55 0.12
CA GLY A 48 -4.39 -6.26 -1.05
C GLY A 48 -3.22 -5.31 -0.84
N VAL A 49 -2.93 -4.92 0.41
CA VAL A 49 -1.68 -4.29 0.82
C VAL A 49 -0.72 -5.38 1.31
N VAL A 50 0.49 -5.42 0.76
CA VAL A 50 1.52 -6.41 1.10
C VAL A 50 2.76 -5.67 1.59
N LEU A 51 3.10 -5.88 2.86
CA LEU A 51 4.34 -5.40 3.46
C LEU A 51 5.22 -6.58 3.86
N ALA A 52 6.52 -6.48 3.57
CA ALA A 52 7.52 -7.45 4.00
C ALA A 52 8.91 -6.82 4.08
N ASP A 53 9.85 -7.54 4.68
CA ASP A 53 11.22 -7.05 4.94
C ASP A 53 12.12 -7.00 3.68
N SER A 54 11.66 -7.56 2.55
CA SER A 54 12.42 -7.60 1.29
C SER A 54 11.52 -7.42 0.08
N GLY A 55 12.09 -6.91 -1.02
CA GLY A 55 11.39 -6.75 -2.28
C GLY A 55 10.93 -8.10 -2.86
N GLU A 56 11.71 -9.16 -2.69
CA GLU A 56 11.39 -10.52 -3.12
C GLU A 56 10.15 -11.05 -2.40
N ALA A 57 10.08 -10.86 -1.08
CA ALA A 57 8.92 -11.28 -0.28
C ALA A 57 7.66 -10.48 -0.67
N VAL A 58 7.79 -9.16 -0.87
CA VAL A 58 6.68 -8.33 -1.36
C VAL A 58 6.22 -8.79 -2.73
N LEU A 59 7.14 -9.01 -3.67
CA LEU A 59 6.80 -9.47 -5.02
C LEU A 59 6.06 -10.81 -4.97
N SER A 60 6.54 -11.76 -4.17
CA SER A 60 5.90 -13.07 -3.98
C SER A 60 4.46 -12.94 -3.48
N GLY A 61 4.20 -12.07 -2.51
CA GLY A 61 2.84 -11.81 -2.00
C GLY A 61 1.97 -11.00 -2.98
N LEU A 62 2.56 -10.13 -3.78
CA LEU A 62 1.85 -9.25 -4.70
C LEU A 62 1.42 -9.96 -6.00
N THR A 63 2.22 -10.88 -6.52
CA THR A 63 1.94 -11.57 -7.79
C THR A 63 0.57 -12.27 -7.84
N PRO A 64 0.13 -13.03 -6.81
CA PRO A 64 -1.21 -13.62 -6.78
C PRO A 64 -2.33 -12.57 -6.80
N LEU A 65 -2.11 -11.39 -6.21
CA LEU A 65 -3.09 -10.29 -6.22
C LEU A 65 -3.18 -9.64 -7.61
N LEU A 66 -2.04 -9.47 -8.28
CA LEU A 66 -2.00 -8.94 -9.65
C LEU A 66 -2.74 -9.85 -10.63
N ALA A 67 -2.67 -11.17 -10.45
CA ALA A 67 -3.42 -12.14 -11.26
C ALA A 67 -4.94 -11.97 -11.16
N LYS A 68 -5.44 -11.42 -10.04
CA LYS A 68 -6.87 -11.10 -9.84
C LYS A 68 -7.30 -9.79 -10.52
N HIS A 69 -6.37 -9.04 -11.11
CA HIS A 69 -6.53 -7.70 -11.70
C HIS A 69 -6.92 -6.58 -10.71
N ARG A 70 -7.82 -6.85 -9.76
CA ARG A 70 -8.29 -5.93 -8.71
C ARG A 70 -8.54 -6.66 -7.40
N VAL A 71 -8.51 -5.89 -6.31
CA VAL A 71 -8.75 -6.34 -4.94
C VAL A 71 -10.19 -5.99 -4.55
N TRP A 72 -11.13 -6.83 -4.97
CA TRP A 72 -12.57 -6.61 -4.76
C TRP A 72 -13.03 -6.84 -3.32
N ASP A 73 -12.21 -7.47 -2.48
CA ASP A 73 -12.51 -7.68 -1.05
C ASP A 73 -12.71 -6.35 -0.28
N ARG A 74 -12.25 -5.22 -0.84
CA ARG A 74 -12.51 -3.86 -0.32
C ARG A 74 -13.89 -3.29 -0.68
N PHE A 75 -14.59 -3.91 -1.62
CA PHE A 75 -15.89 -3.47 -2.13
C PHE A 75 -16.88 -4.65 -2.10
N PRO A 76 -17.24 -5.15 -0.91
CA PRO A 76 -18.22 -6.22 -0.81
C PRO A 76 -19.56 -5.76 -1.40
N PRO A 77 -20.34 -6.68 -2.00
CA PRO A 77 -21.68 -6.36 -2.47
C PRO A 77 -22.53 -5.82 -1.33
N ALA A 78 -23.38 -4.85 -1.62
CA ALA A 78 -24.39 -4.40 -0.67
C ALA A 78 -25.32 -5.57 -0.34
N LEU A 79 -25.58 -5.77 0.95
CA LEU A 79 -26.59 -6.70 1.45
C LEU A 79 -27.99 -6.13 1.20
#